data_AF-A0A9X1RWU1-F1
#
_entry.id   AF-A0A9X1RWU1-F1
#
_cell.length_a   1.000
_cell.length_b   1.000
_cell.length_c   1.000
_cell.angle_alpha   90.00
_cell.angle_beta   90.00
_cell.angle_gamma   90.00
#
_symmetry.space_group_name_H-M   'P 1'
#
loop_
_entity.id
_entity.type
_entity.pdbx_description
1 polymer ?
#
loop_
_entity_poly.entity_id
_entity_poly.type
_entity_poly.pdbx_seq_one_letter_code
_entity_poly.pdbx_strand_id
1 'polypeptide(L)'
;MEYSPPPLFKQGPSALARLIFFVVLSIALLLSDARFKTLEVVRGVLGAGLYPLQRAALVPRDLFMGAADLAVTSATLRQDNAKLHTRNLQLSQQANDAASLAAENAHLRALLQLSQRIGAQTTPAEIQYDTRDPFTQKVVIGGGSQQGVQNGSPVLSEDGVIGQVTRVFPMQSEVTLVTDKDQAVPVEIVRTGLRSVIYGTAKGDLLDLRFVPISADVQVGDELVTSGLDGIYPQGLPVAKVLRIDKQADTAFARVICVPLAAVRGAREVLVLHYVPQVPPNPVEAAEAAAAAAAAEAKDAKKKKPAKSADKKADDKSKPAANAPGNTVANTVANTVANTVANAAANAPGNAQAGAHAGAAAKTPAAAPAKPQGGH
;
A
#
# COMPACT_ATOMS: atom_id res chain seq x y z
N MET A 1 121.08 -4.85 -77.58
CA MET A 1 120.22 -6.05 -77.66
C MET A 1 118.79 -5.59 -77.56
N GLU A 2 118.10 -5.70 -78.69
CA GLU A 2 116.66 -5.50 -78.85
C GLU A 2 115.89 -6.44 -77.91
N TYR A 3 114.72 -6.00 -77.42
CA TYR A 3 113.55 -6.88 -77.26
C TYR A 3 112.29 -6.03 -77.19
N SER A 4 111.56 -6.00 -78.30
CA SER A 4 110.19 -5.51 -78.41
C SER A 4 109.24 -6.73 -78.36
N PRO A 5 108.19 -6.72 -77.52
CA PRO A 5 107.08 -7.65 -77.65
C PRO A 5 105.80 -6.96 -78.19
N PRO A 6 104.89 -7.73 -78.82
CA PRO A 6 104.00 -7.28 -79.90
C PRO A 6 102.65 -6.71 -79.40
N PRO A 7 101.96 -5.83 -80.17
CA PRO A 7 100.62 -5.37 -79.81
C PRO A 7 99.59 -6.46 -80.10
N LEU A 8 99.08 -7.06 -79.02
CA LEU A 8 98.15 -8.19 -79.01
C LEU A 8 96.74 -7.77 -78.60
N PHE A 9 96.19 -6.63 -79.05
CA PHE A 9 94.77 -6.34 -78.85
C PHE A 9 94.12 -5.61 -80.03
N LYS A 10 93.14 -6.29 -80.63
CA LYS A 10 92.14 -5.74 -81.56
C LYS A 10 91.42 -4.58 -80.86
N GLN A 11 91.59 -3.37 -81.36
CA GLN A 11 90.83 -2.21 -80.91
C GLN A 11 89.36 -2.40 -81.30
N GLY A 12 88.51 -2.70 -80.30
CA GLY A 12 87.06 -2.48 -80.43
C GLY A 12 86.76 -0.99 -80.66
N PRO A 13 85.52 -0.64 -81.02
CA PRO A 13 85.15 0.73 -81.40
C PRO A 13 85.65 1.71 -80.34
N SER A 14 86.39 2.72 -80.80
CA SER A 14 87.14 3.65 -79.98
C SER A 14 86.26 4.25 -78.88
N ALA A 15 86.84 4.52 -77.70
CA ALA A 15 86.14 5.22 -76.62
C ALA A 15 85.50 6.54 -77.11
N LEU A 16 86.10 7.17 -78.13
CA LEU A 16 85.55 8.31 -78.85
C LEU A 16 84.19 8.03 -79.50
N ALA A 17 83.98 6.87 -80.11
CA ALA A 17 82.69 6.53 -80.73
C ALA A 17 81.55 6.41 -79.72
N ARG A 18 81.82 5.84 -78.53
CA ARG A 18 80.85 5.80 -77.42
C ARG A 18 80.56 7.20 -76.88
N LEU A 19 81.59 8.02 -76.72
CA LEU A 19 81.44 9.40 -76.27
C LEU A 19 80.60 10.21 -77.25
N ILE A 20 80.90 10.12 -78.56
CA ILE A 20 80.11 10.79 -79.60
C ILE A 20 78.67 10.28 -79.59
N PHE A 21 78.44 8.97 -79.45
CA PHE A 21 77.08 8.43 -79.35
C PHE A 21 76.30 9.00 -78.15
N PHE A 22 76.91 9.05 -76.96
CA PHE A 22 76.26 9.63 -75.77
C PHE A 22 76.05 11.14 -75.89
N VAL A 23 76.98 11.86 -76.52
CA VAL A 23 76.85 13.30 -76.80
C VAL A 23 75.69 13.53 -77.78
N VAL A 24 75.60 12.75 -78.85
CA VAL A 24 74.49 12.84 -79.81
C VAL A 24 73.16 12.46 -79.14
N LEU A 25 73.14 11.43 -78.29
CA LEU A 25 71.94 11.03 -77.53
C LEU A 25 71.50 12.12 -76.55
N SER A 26 72.45 12.76 -75.85
CA SER A 26 72.17 13.87 -74.94
C SER A 26 71.65 15.11 -75.68
N ILE A 27 72.26 15.46 -76.82
CA ILE A 27 71.79 16.53 -77.70
C ILE A 27 70.41 16.22 -78.26
N ALA A 28 70.16 14.98 -78.68
CA ALA A 28 68.85 14.54 -79.18
C ALA A 28 67.77 14.63 -78.10
N LEU A 29 68.08 14.25 -76.86
CA LEU A 29 67.17 14.40 -75.71
C LEU A 29 66.91 15.88 -75.40
N LEU A 30 67.93 16.73 -75.47
CA LEU A 30 67.81 18.17 -75.22
C LEU A 30 66.99 18.88 -76.30
N LEU A 31 67.21 18.55 -77.58
CA LEU A 31 66.38 19.08 -78.69
C LEU A 31 64.94 18.54 -78.61
N SER A 32 64.76 17.29 -78.22
CA SER A 32 63.42 16.70 -78.02
C SER A 32 62.67 17.42 -76.90
N ASP A 33 63.35 17.71 -75.78
CA ASP A 33 62.77 18.46 -74.67
C ASP A 33 62.42 19.91 -75.06
N ALA A 34 63.31 20.57 -75.82
CA ALA A 34 63.11 21.94 -76.28
C ALA A 34 61.98 22.10 -77.31
N ARG A 35 61.70 21.08 -78.14
CA ARG A 35 60.66 21.13 -79.17
C ARG A 35 59.31 20.53 -78.75
N PHE A 36 59.28 19.53 -77.86
CA PHE A 36 58.08 18.74 -77.60
C PHE A 36 57.48 18.85 -76.19
N LYS A 37 58.03 19.68 -75.27
CA LYS A 37 57.53 19.84 -73.89
C LYS A 37 57.25 18.49 -73.20
N THR A 38 58.03 17.47 -73.52
CA THR A 38 57.77 16.08 -73.17
C THR A 38 57.82 15.87 -71.65
N LEU A 39 58.64 16.67 -70.95
CA LEU A 39 58.73 16.65 -69.49
C LEU A 39 57.43 17.12 -68.78
N GLU A 40 56.63 18.02 -69.36
CA GLU A 40 55.36 18.45 -68.76
C GLU A 40 54.30 17.35 -68.85
N VAL A 41 54.24 16.63 -69.98
CA VAL A 41 53.32 15.50 -70.17
C VAL A 41 53.72 14.33 -69.26
N VAL A 42 55.01 14.00 -69.18
CA VAL A 42 55.52 12.96 -68.28
C VAL A 42 55.25 13.32 -66.82
N ARG A 43 55.43 14.58 -66.42
CA ARG A 43 55.13 15.05 -65.05
C ARG A 43 53.63 15.09 -64.75
N GLY A 44 52.79 15.43 -65.73
CA GLY A 44 51.34 15.39 -65.62
C GLY A 44 50.79 13.97 -65.50
N VAL A 45 51.34 13.02 -66.27
CA VAL A 45 50.96 11.59 -66.22
C VAL A 45 51.48 10.93 -64.94
N LEU A 46 52.72 11.22 -64.50
CA LEU A 46 53.20 10.77 -63.19
C LEU A 46 52.39 11.40 -62.06
N GLY A 47 52.08 12.69 -62.11
CA GLY A 47 51.28 13.37 -61.09
C GLY A 47 49.86 12.82 -60.99
N ALA A 48 49.18 12.62 -62.12
CA ALA A 48 47.83 12.05 -62.17
C ALA A 48 47.80 10.55 -61.78
N GLY A 49 48.88 9.81 -62.07
CA GLY A 49 49.03 8.41 -61.66
C GLY A 49 49.44 8.23 -60.19
N LEU A 50 50.22 9.15 -59.63
CA LEU A 50 50.65 9.11 -58.23
C LEU A 50 49.63 9.73 -57.26
N TYR A 51 48.75 10.62 -57.72
CA TYR A 51 47.68 11.20 -56.89
C TYR A 51 46.75 10.15 -56.23
N PRO A 52 46.23 9.13 -56.94
CA PRO A 52 45.44 8.08 -56.31
C PRO A 52 46.28 7.24 -55.33
N LEU A 53 47.59 7.06 -55.59
CA LEU A 53 48.49 6.33 -54.70
C LEU A 53 48.73 7.09 -53.39
N GLN A 54 48.88 8.42 -53.45
CA GLN A 54 49.01 9.27 -52.27
C GLN A 54 47.72 9.27 -51.42
N ARG A 55 46.54 9.27 -52.05
CA ARG A 55 45.25 9.16 -51.34
C ARG A 55 45.06 7.77 -50.72
N ALA A 56 45.44 6.71 -51.45
CA ALA A 56 45.40 5.34 -50.94
C ALA A 56 46.32 5.12 -49.73
N ALA A 57 47.42 5.86 -49.63
CA ALA A 57 48.31 5.80 -48.46
C ALA A 57 47.69 6.39 -47.17
N LEU A 58 46.69 7.28 -47.29
CA LEU A 58 46.00 7.89 -46.13
C LEU A 58 44.75 7.13 -45.70
N VAL A 59 44.13 6.36 -46.61
CA VAL A 59 42.91 5.57 -46.35
C VAL A 59 43.05 4.60 -45.17
N PRO A 60 44.16 3.83 -45.01
CA PRO A 60 44.34 2.96 -43.85
C PRO A 60 44.30 3.73 -42.54
N ARG A 61 45.00 4.87 -42.46
CA ARG A 61 45.07 5.69 -41.25
C ARG A 61 43.68 6.17 -40.83
N ASP A 62 42.90 6.69 -41.78
CA ASP A 62 41.59 7.26 -41.49
C ASP A 62 40.55 6.15 -41.16
N LEU A 63 40.68 4.95 -41.76
CA LEU A 63 39.91 3.76 -41.39
C LEU A 63 40.26 3.26 -39.98
N PHE A 64 41.54 3.21 -39.62
CA PHE A 64 41.97 2.78 -38.29
C PHE A 64 41.52 3.76 -37.20
N MET A 65 41.60 5.08 -37.44
CA MET A 65 41.08 6.09 -36.51
C MET A 65 39.55 6.01 -36.38
N GLY A 66 38.81 5.91 -37.49
CA GLY A 66 37.35 5.79 -37.45
C GLY A 66 36.83 4.49 -36.84
N ALA A 67 37.51 3.36 -37.07
CA ALA A 67 37.17 2.09 -36.45
C ALA A 67 37.41 2.10 -34.93
N ALA A 68 38.49 2.74 -34.48
CA ALA A 68 38.78 2.92 -33.06
C ALA A 68 37.71 3.80 -32.37
N ASP A 69 37.32 4.92 -32.98
CA ASP A 69 36.28 5.80 -32.45
C ASP A 69 34.91 5.11 -32.38
N LEU A 70 34.53 4.33 -33.40
CA LEU A 70 33.29 3.54 -33.40
C LEU A 70 33.31 2.44 -32.33
N ALA A 71 34.44 1.76 -32.15
CA ALA A 71 34.59 0.73 -31.12
C ALA A 71 34.43 1.34 -29.72
N VAL A 72 35.12 2.44 -29.42
CA VAL A 72 35.03 3.17 -28.14
C VAL A 72 33.60 3.73 -27.92
N THR A 73 32.99 4.31 -28.95
CA THR A 73 31.62 4.85 -28.87
C THR A 73 30.59 3.74 -28.62
N SER A 74 30.74 2.58 -29.27
CA SER A 74 29.82 1.47 -29.04
C SER A 74 29.96 0.85 -27.64
N ALA A 75 31.19 0.79 -27.10
CA ALA A 75 31.44 0.31 -25.75
C ALA A 75 30.87 1.27 -24.70
N THR A 76 31.11 2.57 -24.86
CA THR A 76 30.56 3.62 -23.96
C THR A 76 29.04 3.67 -24.02
N LEU A 77 28.43 3.64 -25.21
CA LEU A 77 26.97 3.59 -25.36
C LEU A 77 26.35 2.36 -24.68
N ARG A 78 26.95 1.17 -24.83
CA ARG A 78 26.47 -0.03 -24.13
C ARG A 78 26.61 0.10 -22.63
N GLN A 79 27.73 0.64 -22.15
CA GLN A 79 27.95 0.87 -20.73
C GLN A 79 26.95 1.88 -20.15
N ASP A 80 26.66 2.96 -20.87
CA ASP A 80 25.72 3.99 -20.43
C ASP A 80 24.28 3.49 -20.52
N ASN A 81 23.91 2.71 -21.54
CA ASN A 81 22.62 2.05 -21.60
C ASN A 81 22.44 1.09 -20.41
N ALA A 82 23.46 0.29 -20.08
CA ALA A 82 23.44 -0.58 -18.91
C ALA A 82 23.29 0.22 -17.60
N LYS A 83 24.02 1.33 -17.43
CA LYS A 83 23.88 2.22 -16.27
C LYS A 83 22.50 2.88 -16.19
N LEU A 84 21.94 3.30 -17.32
CA LEU A 84 20.61 3.90 -17.37
C LEU A 84 19.53 2.86 -17.06
N HIS A 85 19.69 1.63 -17.56
CA HIS A 85 18.78 0.53 -17.25
C HIS A 85 18.81 0.18 -15.75
N THR A 86 20.00 0.10 -15.13
CA THR A 86 20.10 -0.15 -13.68
C THR A 86 19.52 0.99 -12.86
N ARG A 87 19.76 2.25 -13.24
CA ARG A 87 19.14 3.41 -12.60
C ARG A 87 17.62 3.41 -12.74
N ASN A 88 17.10 3.08 -13.92
CA ASN A 88 15.66 3.02 -14.16
C ASN A 88 15.02 1.92 -13.29
N LEU A 89 15.64 0.75 -13.23
CA LEU A 89 15.18 -0.33 -12.34
C LEU A 89 15.20 0.10 -10.86
N GLN A 90 16.26 0.78 -10.41
CA GLN A 90 16.35 1.30 -9.05
C GLN A 90 15.28 2.37 -8.76
N LEU A 91 15.07 3.32 -9.68
CA LEU A 91 14.05 4.35 -9.54
C LEU A 91 12.64 3.75 -9.57
N SER A 92 12.41 2.73 -10.40
CA SER A 92 11.13 2.01 -10.44
C SER A 92 10.86 1.26 -9.14
N GLN A 93 11.87 0.65 -8.52
CA GLN A 93 11.74 0.04 -7.19
C GLN A 93 11.38 1.09 -6.14
N GLN A 94 12.12 2.20 -6.08
CA GLN A 94 11.84 3.30 -5.15
C GLN A 94 10.44 3.89 -5.34
N ALA A 95 9.98 4.03 -6.58
CA ALA A 95 8.64 4.51 -6.87
C ALA A 95 7.55 3.53 -6.38
N ASN A 96 7.76 2.23 -6.55
CA ASN A 96 6.85 1.21 -6.04
C ASN A 96 6.82 1.20 -4.51
N ASP A 97 7.97 1.30 -3.85
CA ASP A 97 8.07 1.36 -2.38
C ASP A 97 7.36 2.61 -1.83
N ALA A 98 7.61 3.77 -2.44
CA ALA A 98 6.95 5.01 -2.05
C ALA A 98 5.42 4.95 -2.25
N ALA A 99 4.96 4.34 -3.35
CA ALA A 99 3.54 4.13 -3.59
C ALA A 99 2.91 3.17 -2.55
N SER A 100 3.60 2.09 -2.21
CA SER A 100 3.15 1.14 -1.18
C SER A 100 3.04 1.80 0.20
N LEU A 101 4.08 2.54 0.62
CA LEU A 101 4.07 3.26 1.89
C LEU A 101 2.99 4.35 1.94
N ALA A 102 2.75 5.04 0.83
CA ALA A 102 1.68 6.02 0.76
C ALA A 102 0.28 5.38 0.91
N ALA A 103 0.06 4.22 0.29
CA ALA A 103 -1.19 3.47 0.42
C ALA A 103 -1.40 2.93 1.84
N GLU A 104 -0.36 2.36 2.46
CA GLU A 104 -0.38 1.89 3.85
C GLU A 104 -0.67 3.04 4.83
N ASN A 105 -0.03 4.18 4.65
CA ASN A 105 -0.27 5.34 5.51
C ASN A 105 -1.69 5.90 5.37
N ALA A 106 -2.26 5.90 4.15
CA ALA A 106 -3.65 6.27 3.93
C ALA A 106 -4.60 5.31 4.65
N HIS A 107 -4.36 4.00 4.54
CA HIS A 107 -5.16 2.97 5.20
C HIS A 107 -5.11 3.07 6.73
N LEU A 108 -3.91 3.15 7.31
CA LEU A 108 -3.73 3.34 8.76
C LEU A 108 -4.46 4.59 9.28
N ARG A 109 -4.40 5.70 8.54
CA ARG A 109 -5.13 6.92 8.89
C ARG A 109 -6.63 6.72 8.86
N ALA A 110 -7.14 5.97 7.89
CA ALA A 110 -8.57 5.68 7.81
C ALA A 110 -9.04 4.78 8.96
N LEU A 111 -8.26 3.76 9.33
CA LEU A 111 -8.53 2.94 10.52
C LEU A 111 -8.53 3.76 11.83
N LEU A 112 -7.59 4.71 11.96
CA LEU A 112 -7.56 5.64 13.11
C LEU A 112 -8.75 6.59 13.14
N GLN A 113 -9.24 7.03 11.98
CA GLN A 113 -10.46 7.86 11.90
C GLN A 113 -11.71 7.03 12.24
N LEU A 114 -11.75 5.77 11.81
CA LEU A 114 -12.83 4.85 12.10
C LEU A 114 -12.94 4.59 13.60
N SER A 115 -11.81 4.33 14.29
CA SER A 115 -11.80 4.13 15.74
C SER A 115 -12.35 5.35 16.50
N GLN A 116 -12.00 6.57 16.06
CA GLN A 116 -12.51 7.81 16.64
C GLN A 116 -14.01 8.02 16.43
N ARG A 117 -14.55 7.62 15.26
CA ARG A 117 -15.99 7.79 14.95
C ARG A 117 -16.89 6.84 15.72
N ILE A 118 -16.47 5.59 15.92
CA ILE A 118 -17.31 4.58 16.58
C ILE A 118 -17.49 4.89 18.08
N GLY A 119 -16.56 5.63 18.69
CA GLY A 119 -16.67 6.06 20.09
C GLY A 119 -16.62 4.91 21.11
N ALA A 120 -16.25 3.71 20.67
CA ALA A 120 -16.03 2.54 21.51
C ALA A 120 -14.55 2.23 21.60
N GLN A 121 -14.16 1.48 22.63
CA GLN A 121 -12.77 1.04 22.77
C GLN A 121 -12.45 0.05 21.66
N THR A 122 -11.30 0.24 21.01
CA THR A 122 -10.87 -0.58 19.88
C THR A 122 -9.42 -1.01 20.04
N THR A 123 -9.12 -2.26 19.70
CA THR A 123 -7.74 -2.76 19.63
C THR A 123 -7.35 -2.95 18.16
N PRO A 124 -6.32 -2.25 17.66
CA PRO A 124 -5.76 -2.55 16.34
C PRO A 124 -5.08 -3.92 16.37
N ALA A 125 -5.26 -4.69 15.31
CA ALA A 125 -4.70 -6.03 15.15
C ALA A 125 -4.28 -6.27 13.70
N GLU A 126 -3.28 -7.13 13.50
CA GLU A 126 -2.82 -7.53 12.17
C GLU A 126 -3.30 -8.95 11.87
N ILE A 127 -3.73 -9.21 10.63
CA ILE A 127 -4.04 -10.55 10.13
C ILE A 127 -2.72 -11.29 9.89
N GLN A 128 -2.49 -12.36 10.65
CA GLN A 128 -1.27 -13.15 10.54
C GLN A 128 -1.36 -14.18 9.41
N TYR A 129 -2.48 -14.91 9.34
CA TYR A 129 -2.70 -15.93 8.31
C TYR A 129 -4.17 -16.33 8.19
N ASP A 130 -4.54 -16.80 6.99
CA ASP A 130 -5.81 -17.43 6.72
C ASP A 130 -5.80 -18.91 7.13
N THR A 131 -6.91 -19.39 7.70
CA THR A 131 -7.08 -20.82 7.99
C THR A 131 -7.38 -21.58 6.69
N ARG A 132 -6.62 -22.64 6.42
CA ARG A 132 -6.79 -23.48 5.23
C ARG A 132 -7.88 -24.55 5.44
N ASP A 133 -9.13 -24.12 5.60
CA ASP A 133 -10.29 -25.01 5.65
C ASP A 133 -11.24 -24.71 4.47
N PRO A 134 -11.56 -25.68 3.59
CA PRO A 134 -12.50 -25.45 2.50
C PRO A 134 -13.95 -25.27 2.95
N PHE A 135 -14.31 -25.66 4.18
CA PHE A 135 -15.68 -25.59 4.70
C PHE A 135 -15.93 -24.43 5.66
N THR A 136 -14.86 -23.85 6.23
CA THR A 136 -14.96 -22.71 7.15
C THR A 136 -14.02 -21.58 6.74
N GLN A 137 -14.50 -20.34 6.87
CA GLN A 137 -13.75 -19.15 6.48
C GLN A 137 -13.33 -18.40 7.73
N LYS A 138 -12.07 -18.63 8.11
CA LYS A 138 -11.50 -18.07 9.34
C LYS A 138 -10.13 -17.48 9.10
N VAL A 139 -9.82 -16.46 9.87
CA VAL A 139 -8.55 -15.72 9.84
C VAL A 139 -8.02 -15.61 11.25
N VAL A 140 -6.70 -15.69 11.41
CA VAL A 140 -6.04 -15.51 12.70
C VAL A 140 -5.43 -14.11 12.77
N ILE A 141 -5.76 -13.39 13.83
CA ILE A 141 -5.27 -12.03 14.10
C ILE A 141 -4.27 -12.00 15.26
N GLY A 142 -3.30 -11.10 15.19
CA GLY A 142 -2.39 -10.74 16.29
C GLY A 142 -3.12 -9.87 17.29
N GLY A 143 -3.35 -10.40 18.49
CA GLY A 143 -4.23 -9.80 19.48
C GLY A 143 -5.13 -10.84 20.12
N GLY A 144 -5.00 -11.01 21.41
CA GLY A 144 -5.67 -12.01 22.23
C GLY A 144 -6.18 -11.42 23.55
N SER A 145 -6.39 -12.29 24.52
CA SER A 145 -6.95 -11.89 25.82
C SER A 145 -6.04 -10.93 26.59
N GLN A 146 -4.72 -10.95 26.36
CA GLN A 146 -3.79 -9.99 26.95
C GLN A 146 -4.00 -8.56 26.46
N GLN A 147 -4.48 -8.39 25.22
CA GLN A 147 -4.85 -7.08 24.65
C GLN A 147 -6.35 -6.76 24.85
N GLY A 148 -7.03 -7.53 25.71
CA GLY A 148 -8.43 -7.34 26.06
C GLY A 148 -9.43 -7.88 25.04
N VAL A 149 -9.00 -8.60 24.00
CA VAL A 149 -9.91 -9.18 23.00
C VAL A 149 -10.81 -10.23 23.67
N GLN A 150 -12.11 -10.19 23.34
CA GLN A 150 -13.11 -11.08 23.91
C GLN A 150 -13.76 -11.92 22.82
N ASN A 151 -14.24 -13.11 23.21
CA ASN A 151 -15.08 -13.91 22.34
C ASN A 151 -16.34 -13.11 21.98
N GLY A 152 -16.67 -13.09 20.71
CA GLY A 152 -17.80 -12.36 20.16
C GLY A 152 -17.47 -10.96 19.67
N SER A 153 -16.28 -10.40 19.95
CA SER A 153 -15.91 -9.06 19.50
C SER A 153 -16.03 -8.91 17.96
N PRO A 154 -16.72 -7.87 17.47
CA PRO A 154 -16.74 -7.53 16.04
C PRO A 154 -15.35 -7.13 15.55
N VAL A 155 -15.02 -7.53 14.32
CA VAL A 155 -13.79 -7.17 13.63
C VAL A 155 -14.13 -6.37 12.38
N LEU A 156 -13.50 -5.20 12.24
CA LEU A 156 -13.78 -4.23 11.21
C LEU A 156 -12.53 -3.87 10.41
N SER A 157 -12.74 -3.42 9.18
CA SER A 157 -11.79 -2.69 8.35
C SER A 157 -12.35 -1.30 8.05
N GLU A 158 -11.58 -0.49 7.33
CA GLU A 158 -11.93 0.84 6.83
C GLU A 158 -13.31 0.87 6.15
N ASP A 159 -13.60 -0.13 5.32
CA ASP A 159 -14.82 -0.18 4.51
C ASP A 159 -16.03 -0.83 5.20
N GLY A 160 -15.82 -1.58 6.29
CA GLY A 160 -16.92 -2.29 6.97
C GLY A 160 -16.51 -3.50 7.80
N VAL A 161 -17.50 -4.32 8.16
CA VAL A 161 -17.34 -5.51 9.01
C VAL A 161 -16.67 -6.65 8.25
N ILE A 162 -15.59 -7.20 8.82
CA ILE A 162 -14.89 -8.39 8.30
C ILE A 162 -15.44 -9.66 8.93
N GLY A 163 -15.78 -9.64 10.21
CA GLY A 163 -16.21 -10.84 10.91
C GLY A 163 -16.33 -10.68 12.42
N GLN A 164 -16.27 -11.82 13.10
CA GLN A 164 -16.45 -11.93 14.55
C GLN A 164 -15.36 -12.82 15.16
N VAL A 165 -14.80 -12.39 16.29
CA VAL A 165 -13.89 -13.24 17.07
C VAL A 165 -14.65 -14.44 17.63
N THR A 166 -14.28 -15.65 17.24
CA THR A 166 -14.92 -16.89 17.72
C THR A 166 -14.07 -17.65 18.73
N ARG A 167 -12.75 -17.46 18.72
CA ARG A 167 -11.86 -17.99 19.76
C ARG A 167 -10.76 -17.00 20.09
N VAL A 168 -10.48 -16.86 21.38
CA VAL A 168 -9.40 -16.01 21.89
C VAL A 168 -8.34 -16.88 22.55
N PHE A 169 -7.09 -16.67 22.15
CA PHE A 169 -5.90 -17.19 22.83
C PHE A 169 -5.16 -16.03 23.53
N PRO A 170 -4.12 -16.29 24.35
CA PRO A 170 -3.42 -15.22 25.06
C PRO A 170 -2.81 -14.12 24.17
N MET A 171 -2.25 -14.49 23.01
CA MET A 171 -1.54 -13.57 22.11
C MET A 171 -2.18 -13.43 20.71
N GLN A 172 -3.17 -14.27 20.38
CA GLN A 172 -3.80 -14.31 19.06
C GLN A 172 -5.28 -14.67 19.20
N SER A 173 -6.06 -14.43 18.16
CA SER A 173 -7.49 -14.79 18.13
C SER A 173 -7.90 -15.32 16.77
N GLU A 174 -8.86 -16.24 16.73
CA GLU A 174 -9.53 -16.70 15.51
C GLU A 174 -10.77 -15.85 15.26
N VAL A 175 -10.89 -15.35 14.03
CA VAL A 175 -12.02 -14.56 13.53
C VAL A 175 -12.74 -15.38 12.48
N THR A 176 -14.05 -15.59 12.66
CA THR A 176 -14.91 -16.13 11.60
C THR A 176 -15.37 -14.98 10.71
N LEU A 177 -15.17 -15.14 9.41
CA LEU A 177 -15.48 -14.10 8.42
C LEU A 177 -16.98 -14.00 8.16
N VAL A 178 -17.47 -12.81 7.78
CA VAL A 178 -18.87 -12.60 7.37
C VAL A 178 -19.27 -13.43 6.14
N THR A 179 -18.28 -13.85 5.35
CA THR A 179 -18.45 -14.69 4.16
C THR A 179 -18.60 -16.18 4.49
N ASP A 180 -18.42 -16.57 5.75
CA ASP A 180 -18.66 -17.93 6.20
C ASP A 180 -20.16 -18.28 6.20
N LYS A 181 -20.50 -19.51 5.79
CA LYS A 181 -21.89 -19.97 5.63
C LYS A 181 -22.67 -20.07 6.94
N ASP A 182 -21.95 -20.29 8.05
CA ASP A 182 -22.54 -20.46 9.38
C ASP A 182 -22.47 -19.16 10.20
N GLN A 183 -21.79 -18.13 9.68
CA GLN A 183 -21.77 -16.80 10.28
C GLN A 183 -23.04 -16.04 9.91
N ALA A 184 -23.81 -15.69 10.94
CA ALA A 184 -24.97 -14.82 10.83
C ALA A 184 -24.61 -13.42 11.31
N VAL A 185 -24.99 -12.39 10.56
CA VAL A 185 -24.85 -10.98 10.99
C VAL A 185 -26.22 -10.31 10.88
N PRO A 186 -26.79 -9.81 11.99
CA PRO A 186 -28.02 -9.03 11.96
C PRO A 186 -27.79 -7.69 11.26
N VAL A 187 -28.55 -7.43 10.21
CA VAL A 187 -28.43 -6.22 9.39
C VAL A 187 -29.74 -5.47 9.27
N GLU A 188 -29.64 -4.21 8.91
CA GLU A 188 -30.73 -3.29 8.62
C GLU A 188 -30.45 -2.59 7.28
N ILE A 189 -31.46 -2.45 6.44
CA ILE A 189 -31.36 -1.68 5.20
C ILE A 189 -31.44 -0.19 5.54
N VAL A 190 -30.41 0.59 5.17
CA VAL A 190 -30.33 2.02 5.49
C VAL A 190 -31.53 2.82 4.99
N ARG A 191 -32.06 2.47 3.80
CA ARG A 191 -33.16 3.18 3.15
C ARG A 191 -34.52 2.92 3.80
N THR A 192 -34.82 1.67 4.17
CA THR A 192 -36.16 1.25 4.61
C THR A 192 -36.26 0.92 6.08
N GLY A 193 -35.13 0.80 6.78
CA GLY A 193 -35.07 0.34 8.17
C GLY A 193 -35.46 -1.13 8.34
N LEU A 194 -35.58 -1.88 7.24
CA LEU A 194 -35.93 -3.29 7.29
C LEU A 194 -34.79 -4.08 7.92
N ARG A 195 -35.08 -4.76 9.02
CA ARG A 195 -34.14 -5.66 9.71
C ARG A 195 -34.21 -7.06 9.14
N SER A 196 -33.06 -7.67 8.95
CA SER A 196 -32.91 -9.04 8.50
C SER A 196 -31.58 -9.63 8.99
N VAL A 197 -31.25 -10.83 8.56
CA VAL A 197 -30.00 -11.52 8.88
C VAL A 197 -29.32 -11.92 7.59
N ILE A 198 -28.05 -11.55 7.47
CA ILE A 198 -27.20 -11.90 6.34
C ILE A 198 -26.29 -13.07 6.70
N TYR A 199 -26.08 -13.95 5.72
CA TYR A 199 -25.25 -15.14 5.85
C TYR A 199 -24.20 -15.17 4.74
N GLY A 200 -23.06 -15.78 5.00
CA GLY A 200 -22.09 -16.09 3.96
C GLY A 200 -22.58 -17.16 2.98
N THR A 201 -21.91 -17.23 1.83
CA THR A 201 -22.13 -18.27 0.82
C THR A 201 -21.01 -19.30 0.86
N ALA A 202 -21.28 -20.53 0.43
CA ALA A 202 -20.26 -21.60 0.42
C ALA A 202 -19.02 -21.27 -0.44
N LYS A 203 -19.14 -20.37 -1.43
CA LYS A 203 -18.00 -19.88 -2.23
C LYS A 203 -17.17 -18.81 -1.51
N GLY A 204 -17.77 -18.07 -0.57
CA GLY A 204 -17.09 -17.03 0.21
C GLY A 204 -16.93 -15.67 -0.45
N ASP A 205 -17.57 -15.43 -1.59
CA ASP A 205 -17.42 -14.16 -2.33
C ASP A 205 -18.66 -13.27 -2.20
N LEU A 206 -19.81 -13.90 -1.94
CA LEU A 206 -21.12 -13.26 -1.87
C LEU A 206 -21.78 -13.56 -0.53
N LEU A 207 -22.75 -12.72 -0.19
CA LEU A 207 -23.57 -12.83 1.00
C LEU A 207 -25.04 -13.01 0.60
N ASP A 208 -25.79 -13.78 1.36
CA ASP A 208 -27.21 -14.04 1.16
C ASP A 208 -28.02 -13.45 2.31
N LEU A 209 -28.93 -12.52 2.00
CA LEU A 209 -29.99 -12.10 2.91
C LEU A 209 -31.11 -13.15 2.82
N ARG A 210 -31.32 -13.90 3.89
CA ARG A 210 -32.38 -14.92 3.96
C ARG A 210 -33.63 -14.35 4.62
N PHE A 211 -34.77 -14.97 4.37
CA PHE A 211 -36.04 -14.66 5.04
C PHE A 211 -36.59 -13.25 4.81
N VAL A 212 -36.28 -12.63 3.67
CA VAL A 212 -36.85 -11.32 3.30
C VAL A 212 -38.28 -11.54 2.78
N PRO A 213 -39.32 -10.93 3.39
CA PRO A 213 -40.68 -11.04 2.89
C PRO A 213 -40.79 -10.49 1.45
N ILE A 214 -41.56 -11.14 0.58
CA ILE A 214 -41.75 -10.65 -0.82
C ILE A 214 -42.38 -9.25 -0.86
N SER A 215 -43.18 -8.90 0.14
CA SER A 215 -43.79 -7.59 0.31
C SER A 215 -42.81 -6.51 0.75
N ALA A 216 -41.60 -6.86 1.19
CA ALA A 216 -40.61 -5.90 1.64
C ALA A 216 -40.03 -5.09 0.46
N ASP A 217 -39.90 -3.79 0.65
CA ASP A 217 -39.25 -2.89 -0.30
C ASP A 217 -37.73 -3.01 -0.17
N VAL A 218 -37.12 -3.84 -1.03
CA VAL A 218 -35.68 -4.00 -1.18
C VAL A 218 -35.30 -3.72 -2.62
N GLN A 219 -34.25 -2.95 -2.84
CA GLN A 219 -33.79 -2.53 -4.16
C GLN A 219 -32.31 -2.87 -4.37
N VAL A 220 -31.94 -3.06 -5.64
CA VAL A 220 -30.53 -3.26 -6.01
C VAL A 220 -29.76 -1.97 -5.72
N GLY A 221 -28.63 -2.11 -5.03
CA GLY A 221 -27.82 -0.99 -4.58
C GLY A 221 -28.12 -0.50 -3.16
N ASP A 222 -29.13 -1.05 -2.49
CA ASP A 222 -29.39 -0.75 -1.06
C ASP A 222 -28.17 -1.15 -0.21
N GLU A 223 -27.82 -0.28 0.75
CA GLU A 223 -26.74 -0.50 1.70
C GLU A 223 -27.27 -1.17 2.98
N LEU A 224 -26.52 -2.15 3.46
CA LEU A 224 -26.83 -2.96 4.63
C LEU A 224 -25.83 -2.63 5.73
N VAL A 225 -26.35 -2.20 6.88
CA VAL A 225 -25.58 -1.90 8.08
C VAL A 225 -25.97 -2.85 9.21
N THR A 226 -25.14 -3.02 10.24
CA THR A 226 -25.49 -3.83 11.42
C THR A 226 -26.70 -3.23 12.16
N SER A 227 -27.64 -4.08 12.56
CA SER A 227 -28.89 -3.63 13.22
C SER A 227 -28.76 -3.39 14.73
N GLY A 228 -27.71 -3.94 15.36
CA GLY A 228 -27.53 -3.87 16.81
C GLY A 228 -28.40 -4.83 17.63
N LEU A 229 -29.19 -5.69 16.98
CA LEU A 229 -30.22 -6.50 17.63
C LEU A 229 -29.67 -7.61 18.54
N ASP A 230 -28.50 -8.15 18.22
CA ASP A 230 -27.88 -9.25 18.96
C ASP A 230 -27.06 -8.80 20.18
N GLY A 231 -26.86 -7.49 20.34
CA GLY A 231 -25.97 -6.95 21.37
C GLY A 231 -24.49 -7.24 21.14
N ILE A 232 -24.12 -7.82 20.00
CA ILE A 232 -22.73 -8.16 19.66
C ILE A 232 -22.16 -7.08 18.76
N TYR A 233 -22.86 -6.79 17.67
CA TYR A 233 -22.49 -5.70 16.79
C TYR A 233 -23.15 -4.41 17.28
N PRO A 234 -22.46 -3.28 17.38
CA PRO A 234 -23.13 -2.00 17.53
C PRO A 234 -23.95 -1.71 16.26
N GLN A 235 -24.97 -0.86 16.37
CA GLN A 235 -25.77 -0.46 15.22
C GLN A 235 -24.97 0.45 14.27
N GLY A 236 -25.17 0.28 12.96
CA GLY A 236 -24.69 1.24 11.94
C GLY A 236 -23.34 0.93 11.29
N LEU A 237 -22.77 -0.25 11.50
CA LEU A 237 -21.53 -0.66 10.83
C LEU A 237 -21.82 -1.16 9.40
N PRO A 238 -21.13 -0.68 8.36
CA PRO A 238 -21.34 -1.17 7.00
C PRO A 238 -21.00 -2.66 6.86
N VAL A 239 -21.86 -3.42 6.19
CA VAL A 239 -21.66 -4.86 5.97
C VAL A 239 -21.64 -5.20 4.49
N ALA A 240 -22.68 -4.82 3.75
CA ALA A 240 -22.87 -5.29 2.38
C ALA A 240 -23.73 -4.34 1.54
N LYS A 241 -23.72 -4.56 0.22
CA LYS A 241 -24.59 -3.88 -0.74
C LYS A 241 -25.38 -4.88 -1.56
N VAL A 242 -26.67 -4.62 -1.76
CA VAL A 242 -27.55 -5.50 -2.53
C VAL A 242 -27.12 -5.52 -3.99
N LEU A 243 -26.79 -6.71 -4.51
CA LEU A 243 -26.40 -6.93 -5.90
C LEU A 243 -27.58 -7.37 -6.76
N ARG A 244 -28.38 -8.32 -6.26
CA ARG A 244 -29.48 -8.91 -7.01
C ARG A 244 -30.55 -9.47 -6.09
N ILE A 245 -31.80 -9.43 -6.55
CA ILE A 245 -32.95 -9.94 -5.81
C ILE A 245 -33.59 -11.08 -6.62
N ASP A 246 -33.62 -12.27 -6.04
CA ASP A 246 -34.32 -13.44 -6.55
C ASP A 246 -35.67 -13.60 -5.88
N LYS A 247 -36.73 -13.37 -6.64
CA LYS A 247 -38.11 -13.65 -6.21
C LYS A 247 -38.56 -14.93 -6.88
N GLN A 248 -38.64 -16.02 -6.13
CA GLN A 248 -39.24 -17.26 -6.61
C GLN A 248 -40.75 -17.19 -6.33
N ALA A 249 -41.58 -17.52 -7.33
CA ALA A 249 -43.03 -17.46 -7.19
C ALA A 249 -43.60 -18.49 -6.18
N ASP A 250 -42.79 -19.50 -5.83
CA ASP A 250 -43.18 -20.64 -5.01
C ASP A 250 -42.72 -20.52 -3.53
N THR A 251 -42.02 -19.44 -3.17
CA THR A 251 -41.53 -19.21 -1.80
C THR A 251 -42.15 -17.95 -1.20
N ALA A 252 -42.46 -17.94 0.10
CA ALA A 252 -42.94 -16.74 0.78
C ALA A 252 -41.84 -15.67 1.00
N PHE A 253 -40.58 -16.05 0.79
CA PHE A 253 -39.40 -15.23 1.02
C PHE A 253 -38.60 -15.06 -0.28
N ALA A 254 -38.11 -13.85 -0.50
CA ALA A 254 -37.13 -13.56 -1.54
C ALA A 254 -35.72 -13.89 -1.03
N ARG A 255 -34.85 -14.34 -1.94
CA ARG A 255 -33.40 -14.46 -1.68
C ARG A 255 -32.71 -13.23 -2.25
N VAL A 256 -31.96 -12.51 -1.42
CA VAL A 256 -31.24 -11.31 -1.87
C VAL A 256 -29.75 -11.58 -1.81
N ILE A 257 -29.08 -11.48 -2.96
CA ILE A 257 -27.64 -11.66 -3.09
C ILE A 257 -26.99 -10.29 -2.90
N CYS A 258 -26.00 -10.23 -2.02
CA CYS A 258 -25.28 -9.03 -1.65
C CYS A 258 -23.77 -9.23 -1.82
N VAL A 259 -23.06 -8.14 -2.03
CA VAL A 259 -21.58 -8.10 -2.07
C VAL A 259 -21.09 -7.48 -0.77
N PRO A 260 -20.11 -8.09 -0.07
CA PRO A 260 -19.52 -7.49 1.12
C PRO A 260 -18.85 -6.16 0.78
N LEU A 261 -18.99 -5.15 1.64
CA LEU A 261 -18.31 -3.86 1.47
C LEU A 261 -16.85 -3.95 1.90
N ALA A 262 -16.57 -4.68 2.98
CA ALA A 262 -15.22 -4.91 3.45
C ALA A 262 -14.45 -5.87 2.54
N ALA A 263 -13.16 -5.59 2.33
CA ALA A 263 -12.22 -6.52 1.71
C ALA A 263 -11.91 -7.69 2.67
N VAL A 264 -12.82 -8.67 2.72
CA VAL A 264 -12.75 -9.82 3.64
C VAL A 264 -11.50 -10.68 3.38
N ARG A 265 -11.05 -10.75 2.12
CA ARG A 265 -9.78 -11.38 1.73
C ARG A 265 -8.78 -10.30 1.33
N GLY A 266 -7.62 -10.30 1.98
CA GLY A 266 -6.53 -9.36 1.68
C GLY A 266 -6.44 -8.15 2.61
N ALA A 267 -7.35 -8.00 3.57
CA ALA A 267 -7.12 -7.09 4.69
C ALA A 267 -5.85 -7.52 5.45
N ARG A 268 -4.98 -6.56 5.77
CA ARG A 268 -3.79 -6.78 6.61
C ARG A 268 -4.02 -6.29 8.02
N GLU A 269 -4.60 -5.11 8.13
CA GLU A 269 -4.85 -4.43 9.40
C GLU A 269 -6.35 -4.41 9.66
N VAL A 270 -6.71 -4.70 10.89
CA VAL A 270 -8.10 -4.76 11.33
C VAL A 270 -8.26 -4.10 12.69
N LEU A 271 -9.50 -3.73 12.98
CA LEU A 271 -9.87 -3.13 14.23
C LEU A 271 -10.82 -4.07 14.98
N VAL A 272 -10.43 -4.50 16.17
CA VAL A 272 -11.26 -5.30 17.05
C VAL A 272 -12.03 -4.38 17.98
N LEU A 273 -13.35 -4.52 17.99
CA LEU A 273 -14.22 -3.68 18.80
C LEU A 273 -14.49 -4.32 20.17
N HIS A 274 -14.31 -3.53 21.23
CA HIS A 274 -14.76 -3.87 22.58
C HIS A 274 -16.16 -3.31 22.78
N TYR A 275 -17.16 -4.09 22.39
CA TYR A 275 -18.55 -3.74 22.61
C TYR A 275 -19.11 -4.60 23.74
N VAL A 276 -19.48 -3.94 24.84
CA VAL A 276 -20.24 -4.57 25.92
C VAL A 276 -21.70 -4.13 25.74
N PRO A 277 -22.63 -5.03 25.36
CA PRO A 277 -24.03 -4.68 25.23
C PRO A 277 -24.57 -4.12 26.54
N GLN A 278 -25.08 -2.89 26.50
CA GLN A 278 -25.82 -2.26 27.59
C GLN A 278 -27.27 -2.76 27.59
N VAL A 279 -27.48 -4.08 27.52
CA VAL A 279 -28.84 -4.65 27.60
C VAL A 279 -29.29 -4.55 29.06
N PRO A 280 -30.39 -3.85 29.37
CA PRO A 280 -30.92 -3.79 30.72
C PRO A 280 -31.18 -5.23 31.22
N PRO A 281 -30.80 -5.57 32.46
CA PRO A 281 -31.06 -6.90 32.99
C PRO A 281 -32.56 -7.20 32.93
N ASN A 282 -32.88 -8.43 32.54
CA ASN A 282 -34.26 -8.86 32.33
C ASN A 282 -35.07 -8.60 33.62
N PRO A 283 -36.27 -7.97 33.58
CA PRO A 283 -36.97 -7.56 34.80
C PRO A 283 -37.23 -8.69 35.81
N VAL A 284 -37.35 -9.94 35.33
CA VAL A 284 -37.48 -11.14 36.17
C VAL A 284 -36.18 -11.51 36.88
N GLU A 285 -35.04 -11.46 36.19
CA GLU A 285 -33.72 -11.71 36.79
C GLU A 285 -33.31 -10.59 37.75
N ALA A 286 -33.68 -9.34 37.44
CA ALA A 286 -33.47 -8.21 38.35
C ALA A 286 -34.31 -8.35 39.63
N ALA A 287 -35.56 -8.84 39.52
CA ALA A 287 -36.42 -9.10 40.68
C ALA A 287 -35.93 -10.30 41.50
N GLU A 288 -35.43 -11.36 40.87
CA GLU A 288 -34.84 -12.52 41.55
C GLU A 288 -33.50 -12.19 42.21
N ALA A 289 -32.64 -11.41 41.57
CA ALA A 289 -31.38 -10.93 42.14
C ALA A 289 -31.63 -9.98 43.33
N ALA A 290 -32.64 -9.10 43.24
CA ALA A 290 -33.06 -8.25 44.36
C ALA A 290 -33.66 -9.08 45.51
N ALA A 291 -34.45 -10.11 45.21
CA ALA A 291 -35.00 -11.02 46.22
C ALA A 291 -33.91 -11.88 46.88
N ALA A 292 -32.90 -12.33 46.12
CA ALA A 292 -31.76 -13.09 46.62
C ALA A 292 -30.84 -12.22 47.50
N ALA A 293 -30.61 -10.96 47.12
CA ALA A 293 -29.87 -9.98 47.92
C ALA A 293 -30.62 -9.68 49.24
N ALA A 294 -31.94 -9.46 49.19
CA ALA A 294 -32.75 -9.26 50.39
C ALA A 294 -32.78 -10.50 51.32
N ALA A 295 -32.77 -11.71 50.74
CA ALA A 295 -32.71 -12.96 51.50
C ALA A 295 -31.32 -13.21 52.12
N ALA A 296 -30.24 -12.73 51.49
CA ALA A 296 -28.88 -12.78 52.05
C ALA A 296 -28.73 -11.82 53.24
N GLU A 297 -29.23 -10.59 53.12
CA GLU A 297 -29.23 -9.61 54.20
C GLU A 297 -30.06 -10.07 55.42
N ALA A 298 -31.20 -10.74 55.18
CA ALA A 298 -32.02 -11.32 56.24
C ALA A 298 -31.35 -12.51 56.97
N LYS A 299 -30.45 -13.25 56.30
CA LYS A 299 -29.69 -14.36 56.89
C LYS A 299 -28.50 -13.89 57.71
N ASP A 300 -27.85 -12.80 57.31
CA ASP A 300 -26.78 -12.17 58.09
C ASP A 300 -27.29 -11.52 59.39
N ALA A 301 -28.50 -10.94 59.36
CA ALA A 301 -29.15 -10.40 60.56
C ALA A 301 -29.49 -11.46 61.62
N LYS A 302 -29.71 -12.72 61.23
CA LYS A 302 -30.10 -13.81 62.14
C LYS A 302 -28.91 -14.51 62.80
N LYS A 303 -27.68 -14.26 62.33
CA LYS A 303 -26.43 -14.85 62.87
C LYS A 303 -25.78 -14.00 63.97
N LYS A 304 -26.24 -12.76 64.20
CA LYS A 304 -25.84 -11.88 65.31
C LYS A 304 -26.96 -11.76 66.36
N LYS A 305 -27.17 -12.80 67.18
CA LYS A 305 -27.83 -12.65 68.49
C LYS A 305 -27.03 -13.47 69.52
N PRO A 306 -26.28 -12.84 70.44
CA PRO A 306 -25.40 -13.57 71.34
C PRO A 306 -26.20 -14.17 72.50
N ALA A 307 -25.74 -15.34 72.93
CA ALA A 307 -26.08 -15.92 74.21
C ALA A 307 -25.44 -15.11 75.36
N LYS A 308 -26.18 -15.07 76.49
CA LYS A 308 -25.72 -15.21 77.89
C LYS A 308 -26.12 -14.03 78.82
N SER A 309 -27.11 -14.30 79.67
CA SER A 309 -27.43 -13.55 80.89
C SER A 309 -27.64 -14.52 82.07
N ALA A 310 -26.70 -14.52 83.00
CA ALA A 310 -26.76 -14.90 84.44
C ALA A 310 -25.29 -14.74 84.93
N ASP A 311 -24.92 -14.03 85.99
CA ASP A 311 -25.63 -13.61 87.21
C ASP A 311 -24.77 -12.53 87.96
N LYS A 312 -25.41 -11.81 88.90
CA LYS A 312 -24.90 -11.04 90.07
C LYS A 312 -24.10 -9.72 89.96
N LYS A 313 -24.84 -8.63 90.24
CA LYS A 313 -24.79 -7.68 91.38
C LYS A 313 -23.46 -7.00 91.83
N ALA A 314 -23.57 -5.67 91.94
CA ALA A 314 -23.08 -4.74 92.98
C ALA A 314 -21.95 -3.74 92.59
N ASP A 315 -22.40 -2.48 92.51
CA ASP A 315 -21.86 -1.24 93.10
C ASP A 315 -20.52 -0.61 92.68
N ASP A 316 -20.70 0.57 92.09
CA ASP A 316 -20.17 1.89 92.44
C ASP A 316 -18.74 2.31 92.04
N LYS A 317 -18.73 3.41 91.26
CA LYS A 317 -17.73 4.48 91.12
C LYS A 317 -16.25 4.14 90.88
N SER A 318 -15.74 4.58 89.73
CA SER A 318 -14.95 5.83 89.62
C SER A 318 -14.28 5.98 88.24
N LYS A 319 -14.27 7.22 87.76
CA LYS A 319 -13.72 7.82 86.51
C LYS A 319 -12.15 7.93 86.58
N PRO A 320 -11.43 8.58 85.62
CA PRO A 320 -11.13 8.37 84.19
C PRO A 320 -9.61 8.22 83.86
N ALA A 321 -9.30 8.24 82.53
CA ALA A 321 -8.08 8.74 81.85
C ALA A 321 -7.04 7.64 81.50
N ALA A 322 -6.37 7.60 80.35
CA ALA A 322 -6.31 8.42 79.13
C ALA A 322 -5.58 7.63 78.01
N ASN A 323 -5.59 8.21 76.81
CA ASN A 323 -4.64 8.10 75.68
C ASN A 323 -5.01 7.27 74.44
N ALA A 324 -4.94 8.00 73.33
CA ALA A 324 -5.22 7.76 71.92
C ALA A 324 -4.01 7.09 71.20
N PRO A 325 -3.87 7.07 69.84
CA PRO A 325 -4.77 7.50 68.75
C PRO A 325 -4.83 6.57 67.49
N GLY A 326 -5.71 6.94 66.54
CA GLY A 326 -5.65 6.61 65.09
C GLY A 326 -6.58 5.47 64.66
N ASN A 327 -7.32 5.47 63.55
CA ASN A 327 -7.53 6.36 62.38
C ASN A 327 -8.89 5.91 61.78
N THR A 328 -9.91 6.76 61.61
CA THR A 328 -10.30 7.48 60.36
C THR A 328 -10.54 6.61 59.11
N VAL A 329 -11.56 6.80 58.26
CA VAL A 329 -12.91 7.44 58.28
C VAL A 329 -13.65 6.75 57.13
N ALA A 330 -14.92 6.40 57.32
CA ALA A 330 -15.88 6.15 56.24
C ALA A 330 -16.85 7.33 56.14
N ASN A 331 -17.23 7.65 54.90
CA ASN A 331 -18.41 8.42 54.49
C ASN A 331 -18.56 9.88 54.93
N THR A 332 -18.53 10.77 53.93
CA THR A 332 -19.51 11.85 53.82
C THR A 332 -19.96 11.92 52.36
N VAL A 333 -21.24 11.61 52.16
CA VAL A 333 -21.98 11.73 50.90
C VAL A 333 -22.55 13.16 50.83
N ALA A 334 -22.81 13.64 49.62
CA ALA A 334 -23.76 14.71 49.32
C ALA A 334 -23.40 16.15 49.77
N ASN A 335 -22.70 16.89 48.90
CA ASN A 335 -23.16 18.20 48.39
C ASN A 335 -22.08 18.87 47.53
N THR A 336 -22.00 18.56 46.23
CA THR A 336 -21.39 19.49 45.26
C THR A 336 -21.89 19.22 43.83
N VAL A 337 -23.21 19.31 43.60
CA VAL A 337 -23.76 19.49 42.24
C VAL A 337 -24.87 20.55 42.34
N ALA A 338 -24.46 21.77 42.65
CA ALA A 338 -25.30 22.97 42.59
C ALA A 338 -24.42 24.24 42.60
N ASN A 339 -23.45 24.34 41.68
CA ASN A 339 -22.92 25.61 41.20
C ASN A 339 -21.88 25.36 40.10
N THR A 340 -22.32 25.41 38.84
CA THR A 340 -21.45 25.68 37.67
C THR A 340 -22.23 26.09 36.42
N VAL A 341 -23.53 26.37 36.53
CA VAL A 341 -24.30 27.05 35.49
C VAL A 341 -24.46 28.53 35.89
N ALA A 342 -23.34 29.27 35.93
CA ALA A 342 -23.30 30.75 36.00
C ALA A 342 -21.85 31.28 36.05
N ASN A 343 -20.99 30.97 35.07
CA ASN A 343 -19.90 31.88 34.68
C ASN A 343 -19.11 31.35 33.47
N ALA A 344 -19.56 31.67 32.25
CA ALA A 344 -18.72 31.68 31.05
C ALA A 344 -19.45 32.44 29.92
N ALA A 345 -19.90 33.66 30.23
CA ALA A 345 -20.41 34.61 29.24
C ALA A 345 -19.74 35.97 29.48
N ALA A 346 -18.46 36.07 29.14
CA ALA A 346 -17.74 37.35 28.97
C ALA A 346 -16.33 37.07 28.43
N ASN A 347 -16.15 37.22 27.11
CA ASN A 347 -15.05 37.96 26.47
C ASN A 347 -14.92 37.58 24.99
N ALA A 348 -15.46 38.46 24.13
CA ALA A 348 -14.89 38.74 22.82
C ALA A 348 -13.78 39.80 22.99
N PRO A 349 -12.75 39.83 22.12
CA PRO A 349 -12.82 40.61 20.88
C PRO A 349 -12.23 39.82 19.69
N GLY A 350 -12.41 40.13 18.40
CA GLY A 350 -12.77 41.39 17.76
C GLY A 350 -11.66 41.83 16.78
N ASN A 351 -11.81 41.41 15.52
CA ASN A 351 -11.38 42.06 14.27
C ASN A 351 -9.94 42.02 13.70
N ALA A 352 -9.96 42.06 12.35
CA ALA A 352 -8.98 42.54 11.36
C ALA A 352 -8.03 41.47 10.76
N GLN A 353 -7.78 41.36 9.45
CA GLN A 353 -8.37 41.89 8.21
C GLN A 353 -7.58 41.27 7.04
N ALA A 354 -8.24 41.13 5.88
CA ALA A 354 -7.72 41.29 4.51
C ALA A 354 -6.47 40.51 4.02
N GLY A 355 -6.66 39.80 2.90
CA GLY A 355 -5.57 39.26 2.09
C GLY A 355 -6.07 38.51 0.85
N ALA A 356 -6.64 39.24 -0.10
CA ALA A 356 -6.97 38.74 -1.43
C ALA A 356 -5.70 38.37 -2.22
N HIS A 357 -5.67 37.19 -2.83
CA HIS A 357 -4.87 36.97 -4.04
C HIS A 357 -5.66 36.12 -5.04
N ALA A 358 -5.99 36.79 -6.14
CA ALA A 358 -6.51 36.24 -7.37
C ALA A 358 -5.38 35.62 -8.21
N GLY A 359 -5.76 34.63 -9.02
CA GLY A 359 -5.21 34.45 -10.36
C GLY A 359 -4.10 33.41 -10.51
N ALA A 360 -4.45 32.26 -11.09
CA ALA A 360 -3.78 31.75 -12.30
C ALA A 360 -4.52 30.50 -12.80
N ALA A 361 -5.40 30.71 -13.78
CA ALA A 361 -5.88 29.66 -14.65
C ALA A 361 -4.73 29.16 -15.54
N ALA A 362 -4.37 27.89 -15.41
CA ALA A 362 -3.45 27.22 -16.34
C ALA A 362 -4.25 26.34 -17.30
N LYS A 363 -4.17 26.74 -18.57
CA LYS A 363 -4.81 26.13 -19.74
C LYS A 363 -4.32 24.69 -19.98
N THR A 364 -5.28 23.81 -20.16
CA THR A 364 -5.19 22.56 -20.92
C THR A 364 -4.89 22.85 -22.39
N PRO A 365 -3.95 22.17 -23.07
CA PRO A 365 -4.02 22.02 -24.51
C PRO A 365 -4.66 20.67 -24.86
N ALA A 366 -5.73 20.76 -25.65
CA ALA A 366 -6.36 19.65 -26.33
C ALA A 366 -5.39 19.02 -27.34
N ALA A 367 -5.23 17.69 -27.28
CA ALA A 367 -4.65 16.90 -28.35
C ALA A 367 -5.78 16.18 -29.11
N ALA A 368 -5.78 16.39 -30.43
CA ALA A 368 -6.76 15.90 -31.39
C ALA A 368 -6.74 14.37 -31.56
N PRO A 369 -7.85 13.75 -32.02
CA PRO A 369 -7.96 12.30 -32.19
C PRO A 369 -7.24 11.80 -33.45
N ALA A 370 -6.47 10.73 -33.30
CA ALA A 370 -5.85 9.99 -34.40
C ALA A 370 -6.90 9.18 -35.19
N LYS A 371 -6.83 9.33 -36.52
CA LYS A 371 -7.59 8.62 -37.54
C LYS A 371 -7.11 7.15 -37.65
N PRO A 372 -7.98 6.15 -37.88
CA PRO A 372 -7.54 4.77 -38.08
C PRO A 372 -7.02 4.59 -39.51
N GLN A 373 -5.80 4.06 -39.66
CA GLN A 373 -5.36 3.47 -40.93
C GLN A 373 -5.79 2.00 -40.96
N GLY A 374 -6.58 1.64 -41.97
CA GLY A 374 -6.78 0.28 -42.43
C GLY A 374 -5.96 -0.01 -43.69
N GLY A 375 -5.77 -1.30 -43.97
CA GLY A 375 -5.14 -1.88 -45.18
C GLY A 375 -3.64 -2.09 -45.00
N HIS A 376 -3.05 -3.26 -45.21
CA HIS A 376 -3.44 -4.46 -45.97
C HIS A 376 -2.71 -5.68 -45.41
#